data_AF-A0A4Y2GKR3-F1
#
_entry.id   AF-A0A4Y2GKR3-F1
#
_cell.length_a   1.000
_cell.length_b   1.000
_cell.length_c   1.000
_cell.angle_alpha   90.00
_cell.angle_beta   90.00
_cell.angle_gamma   90.00
#
_symmetry.space_group_name_H-M   'P 1'
#
loop_
_entity.id
_entity.type
_entity.pdbx_description
1 polymer ?
#
loop_
_entity_poly.entity_id
_entity_poly.type
_entity_poly.pdbx_seq_one_letter_code
_entity_poly.pdbx_strand_id
1 'polypeptide(L)'
;MCRKAFYSMHGVSEKRVRTAISKTTSTGTVVSDQRGKKESGRKVQNDEKTKVKEHMSLPTVPSHYSRAKSPHRKYLPVGLNIKLLFSMYLEWLRENHPGAEPVTMYYYRDVFNSEFNIGFEPPGSDTCNFCDKTDISITNL
;
A
#
# COMPACT_ATOMS: atom_id res chain seq x y z
N MET A 1 4.30 56.79 -11.65
CA MET A 1 4.64 56.26 -10.31
C MET A 1 6.05 55.72 -10.33
N CYS A 2 6.94 56.14 -9.43
CA CYS A 2 8.29 55.56 -9.34
C CYS A 2 8.28 54.30 -8.44
N ARG A 3 9.20 53.37 -8.72
CA ARG A 3 9.29 52.06 -8.03
C ARG A 3 9.31 52.17 -6.50
N LYS A 4 10.13 53.09 -5.95
CA LYS A 4 10.26 53.33 -4.50
C LYS A 4 8.96 53.88 -3.89
N ALA A 5 8.32 54.82 -4.56
CA ALA A 5 7.06 55.38 -4.09
C ALA A 5 5.97 54.31 -4.06
N PHE A 6 5.85 53.48 -5.09
CA PHE A 6 4.86 52.39 -5.14
C PHE A 6 5.00 51.45 -3.93
N TYR A 7 6.22 51.01 -3.60
CA TYR A 7 6.49 50.16 -2.44
C TYR A 7 6.10 50.83 -1.12
N SER A 8 6.46 52.12 -0.97
CA SER A 8 6.16 52.90 0.24
C SER A 8 4.66 53.15 0.42
N MET A 9 3.94 53.52 -0.65
CA MET A 9 2.51 53.82 -0.61
C MET A 9 1.67 52.58 -0.31
N HIS A 10 2.05 51.43 -0.87
CA HIS A 10 1.30 50.18 -0.70
C HIS A 10 1.82 49.30 0.44
N GLY A 11 2.88 49.72 1.16
CA GLY A 11 3.48 48.93 2.23
C GLY A 11 4.00 47.56 1.78
N VAL A 12 4.37 47.41 0.51
CA VAL A 12 4.83 46.14 -0.07
C VAL A 12 6.31 46.20 -0.37
N SER A 13 7.05 45.18 0.06
CA SER A 13 8.45 45.02 -0.31
C SER A 13 8.62 44.74 -1.80
N GLU A 14 9.75 45.17 -2.37
CA GLU A 14 10.14 44.82 -3.74
C GLU A 14 10.07 43.32 -4.01
N LYS A 15 10.56 42.48 -3.07
CA LYS A 15 10.54 41.03 -3.19
C LYS A 15 9.14 40.48 -3.42
N ARG A 16 8.14 40.95 -2.67
CA ARG A 16 6.73 40.54 -2.83
C ARG A 16 6.19 40.88 -4.22
N VAL A 17 6.48 42.08 -4.72
CA VAL A 17 6.05 42.51 -6.05
C VAL A 17 6.71 41.66 -7.15
N ARG A 18 8.02 41.42 -7.06
CA ARG A 18 8.72 40.53 -8.01
C ARG A 18 8.20 39.11 -7.96
N THR A 19 7.92 38.57 -6.77
CA THR A 19 7.34 37.22 -6.62
C THR A 19 5.94 37.14 -7.21
N ALA A 20 5.10 38.16 -7.03
CA ALA A 20 3.78 38.22 -7.63
C ALA A 20 3.88 38.19 -9.16
N ILE A 21 4.72 39.05 -9.74
CA ILE A 21 4.97 39.10 -11.20
C ILE A 21 5.52 37.76 -11.72
N SER A 22 6.46 37.13 -11.01
CA SER A 22 7.01 35.82 -11.41
C SER A 22 5.99 34.67 -11.34
N LYS A 23 4.91 34.86 -10.57
CA LYS A 23 3.80 33.91 -10.45
C LYS A 23 2.64 34.29 -11.35
N THR A 24 2.77 35.28 -12.23
CA THR A 24 1.76 35.62 -13.22
C THR A 24 2.03 34.87 -14.51
N THR A 25 1.00 34.26 -15.08
CA THR A 25 1.03 33.58 -16.38
C THR A 25 1.02 34.59 -17.53
N SER A 26 1.27 34.13 -18.76
CA SER A 26 1.17 34.96 -19.97
C SER A 26 -0.22 35.58 -20.19
N THR A 27 -1.27 34.99 -19.59
CA THR A 27 -2.65 35.49 -19.67
C THR A 27 -3.01 36.45 -18.53
N GLY A 28 -2.04 36.84 -17.68
CA GLY A 28 -2.27 37.79 -16.59
C GLY A 28 -2.90 37.16 -15.34
N THR A 29 -3.04 35.84 -15.29
CA THR A 29 -3.60 35.12 -14.13
C THR A 29 -2.50 34.64 -13.19
N VAL A 30 -2.78 34.51 -11.90
CA VAL A 30 -1.80 34.01 -10.92
C VAL A 30 -1.74 32.47 -11.00
N VAL A 31 -0.54 31.92 -11.08
CA VAL A 31 -0.26 30.48 -11.01
C VAL A 31 -0.86 29.91 -9.72
N SER A 32 -1.54 28.77 -9.84
CA SER A 32 -2.16 28.08 -8.70
C SER A 32 -1.16 27.83 -7.57
N ASP A 33 -1.59 28.07 -6.32
CA ASP A 33 -0.77 27.80 -5.14
C ASP A 33 -0.40 26.31 -5.07
N GLN A 34 0.90 26.03 -4.95
CA GLN A 34 1.48 24.69 -4.86
C GLN A 34 1.90 24.31 -3.44
N ARG A 35 1.60 25.14 -2.43
CA ARG A 35 1.83 24.78 -1.03
C ARG A 35 1.05 23.50 -0.69
N GLY A 36 1.72 22.56 -0.02
CA GLY A 36 1.13 21.29 0.37
C GLY A 36 0.86 20.28 -0.77
N LYS A 37 1.12 20.64 -2.03
CA LYS A 37 0.90 19.75 -3.19
C LYS A 37 2.11 18.92 -3.58
N LYS A 38 3.24 19.07 -2.88
CA LYS A 38 4.44 18.27 -3.12
C LYS A 38 4.18 16.83 -2.66
N GLU A 39 4.36 15.88 -3.57
CA GLU A 39 4.32 14.46 -3.22
C GLU A 39 5.40 14.13 -2.19
N SER A 40 5.04 13.35 -1.19
CA SER A 40 5.98 12.93 -0.14
C SER A 40 7.07 12.06 -0.75
N GLY A 41 8.34 12.41 -0.54
CA GLY A 41 9.47 11.56 -0.93
C GLY A 41 9.55 10.23 -0.16
N ARG A 42 8.72 10.05 0.88
CA ARG A 42 8.58 8.78 1.60
C ARG A 42 7.50 7.87 1.00
N LYS A 43 6.80 8.32 -0.04
CA LYS A 43 5.76 7.53 -0.67
C LYS A 43 6.43 6.40 -1.46
N VAL A 44 6.03 5.17 -1.15
CA VAL A 44 6.43 3.98 -1.91
C VAL A 44 5.99 4.15 -3.37
N GLN A 45 6.86 3.81 -4.30
CA GLN A 45 6.56 3.99 -5.72
C GLN A 45 5.44 3.04 -6.14
N ASN A 46 4.63 3.46 -7.13
CA ASN A 46 3.53 2.62 -7.62
C ASN A 46 4.02 1.27 -8.16
N ASP A 47 5.22 1.22 -8.73
CA ASP A 47 5.85 0.00 -9.23
C ASP A 47 6.12 -1.02 -8.10
N GLU A 48 6.71 -0.57 -7.00
CA GLU A 48 6.97 -1.38 -5.81
C GLU A 48 5.67 -1.92 -5.20
N LYS A 49 4.62 -1.08 -5.19
CA LYS A 49 3.29 -1.48 -4.73
C LYS A 49 2.68 -2.59 -5.59
N THR A 50 2.84 -2.51 -6.92
CA THR A 50 2.35 -3.54 -7.85
C THR A 50 3.03 -4.88 -7.61
N LYS A 51 4.36 -4.89 -7.42
CA LYS A 51 5.13 -6.10 -7.11
C LYS A 51 4.67 -6.79 -5.83
N VAL A 52 4.37 -6.00 -4.78
CA VAL A 52 3.79 -6.56 -3.55
C VAL A 52 2.45 -7.24 -3.84
N LYS A 53 1.58 -6.64 -4.66
CA LYS A 53 0.28 -7.24 -5.01
C LYS A 53 0.40 -8.50 -5.84
N GLU A 54 1.34 -8.52 -6.78
CA GLU A 54 1.63 -9.70 -7.61
C GLU A 54 2.07 -10.88 -6.72
N HIS A 55 3.04 -10.63 -5.83
CA HIS A 55 3.48 -11.63 -4.86
C HIS A 55 2.34 -12.14 -3.97
N MET A 56 1.42 -11.27 -3.56
CA MET A 56 0.29 -11.63 -2.69
C MET A 56 -0.79 -12.48 -3.37
N SER A 57 -0.68 -12.76 -4.66
CA SER A 57 -1.55 -13.69 -5.40
C SER A 57 -1.26 -15.16 -5.05
N LEU A 58 -1.04 -15.46 -3.77
CA LEU A 58 -0.71 -16.77 -3.24
C LEU A 58 -1.94 -17.70 -3.21
N PRO A 59 -1.73 -19.03 -3.26
CA PRO A 59 -2.82 -19.98 -3.08
C PRO A 59 -3.46 -19.78 -1.71
N THR A 60 -4.78 -19.62 -1.70
CA THR A 60 -5.58 -19.41 -0.49
C THR A 60 -6.71 -20.43 -0.42
N VAL A 61 -7.05 -20.84 0.81
CA VAL A 61 -8.11 -21.78 1.10
C VAL A 61 -9.37 -21.00 1.51
N PRO A 62 -10.55 -21.29 0.94
CA PRO A 62 -11.78 -20.68 1.40
C PRO A 62 -12.14 -21.20 2.80
N SER A 63 -12.82 -20.38 3.61
CA SER A 63 -13.48 -20.93 4.80
C SER A 63 -14.42 -22.06 4.41
N HIS A 64 -14.33 -23.21 5.10
CA HIS A 64 -15.22 -24.35 4.87
C HIS A 64 -16.60 -24.12 5.53
N TYR A 65 -16.62 -23.62 6.78
CA TYR A 65 -17.85 -23.51 7.59
C TYR A 65 -18.36 -22.08 7.77
N SER A 66 -17.48 -21.07 7.71
CA SER A 66 -17.87 -19.65 7.89
C SER A 66 -18.31 -18.96 6.61
N ARG A 67 -18.57 -19.68 5.50
CA ARG A 67 -19.06 -19.07 4.25
C ARG A 67 -20.32 -18.25 4.43
N ALA A 68 -21.20 -18.66 5.35
CA ALA A 68 -22.42 -17.92 5.70
C ALA A 68 -22.16 -16.62 6.49
N LYS A 69 -21.07 -16.57 7.30
CA LYS A 69 -20.72 -15.43 8.15
C LYS A 69 -19.66 -14.50 7.53
N SER A 70 -18.87 -15.00 6.59
CA SER A 70 -17.75 -14.29 5.97
C SER A 70 -17.46 -14.87 4.57
N PRO A 71 -18.36 -14.64 3.59
CA PRO A 71 -18.34 -15.33 2.29
C PRO A 71 -17.08 -15.07 1.44
N HIS A 72 -16.40 -13.94 1.67
CA HIS A 72 -15.23 -13.51 0.87
C HIS A 72 -13.91 -13.60 1.63
N ARG A 73 -13.91 -14.10 2.87
CA ARG A 73 -12.68 -14.22 3.65
C ARG A 73 -11.94 -15.50 3.26
N LYS A 74 -10.68 -15.35 2.90
CA LYS A 74 -9.79 -16.45 2.55
C LYS A 74 -8.73 -16.63 3.63
N TYR A 75 -8.14 -17.82 3.67
CA TYR A 75 -7.09 -18.14 4.63
C TYR A 75 -5.87 -18.70 3.92
N LEU A 76 -4.69 -18.43 4.45
CA LEU A 76 -3.46 -19.05 4.01
C LEU A 76 -3.35 -20.47 4.58
N PRO A 77 -2.54 -21.33 3.96
CA PRO A 77 -2.13 -22.59 4.56
C PRO A 77 -1.54 -22.43 5.96
N VAL A 78 -1.80 -23.43 6.82
CA VAL A 78 -1.31 -23.49 8.20
C VAL A 78 0.21 -23.38 8.24
N GLY A 79 0.75 -22.64 9.20
CA GLY A 79 2.20 -22.44 9.37
C GLY A 79 2.77 -21.23 8.61
N LEU A 80 1.99 -20.61 7.71
CA LEU A 80 2.36 -19.32 7.13
C LEU A 80 2.10 -18.20 8.13
N ASN A 81 3.05 -17.28 8.24
CA ASN A 81 2.92 -16.06 9.02
C ASN A 81 3.50 -14.88 8.23
N ILE A 82 3.22 -13.65 8.67
CA ILE A 82 3.63 -12.44 7.93
C ILE A 82 5.16 -12.33 7.73
N LYS A 83 5.97 -12.86 8.66
CA LYS A 83 7.43 -12.86 8.52
C LYS A 83 7.87 -13.83 7.42
N LEU A 84 7.28 -15.02 7.40
CA LEU A 84 7.57 -16.03 6.39
C LEU A 84 7.11 -15.59 4.99
N LEU A 85 5.92 -14.98 4.90
CA LEU A 85 5.45 -14.37 3.66
C LEU A 85 6.41 -13.28 3.15
N PHE A 86 6.92 -12.45 4.06
CA PHE A 86 7.90 -11.43 3.70
C PHE A 86 9.22 -12.02 3.22
N SER A 87 9.73 -13.08 3.86
CA SER A 87 10.92 -13.77 3.34
C SER A 87 10.68 -14.40 1.96
N MET A 88 9.49 -14.99 1.74
CA MET A 88 9.11 -15.51 0.43
C MET A 88 9.03 -14.39 -0.62
N TYR A 89 8.55 -13.21 -0.22
CA TYR A 89 8.54 -12.02 -1.09
C TYR A 89 9.94 -11.58 -1.48
N LEU A 90 10.90 -11.58 -0.55
CA LEU A 90 12.28 -11.19 -0.86
C LEU A 90 12.94 -12.14 -1.86
N GLU A 91 12.72 -13.45 -1.70
CA GLU A 91 13.24 -14.45 -2.65
C GLU A 91 12.52 -14.34 -4.00
N TRP A 92 11.18 -14.26 -4.00
CA TRP A 92 10.39 -14.06 -5.23
C TRP A 92 10.81 -12.79 -5.98
N LEU A 93 11.07 -11.69 -5.26
CA LEU A 93 11.52 -10.43 -5.85
C LEU A 93 12.90 -10.58 -6.49
N ARG A 94 13.83 -11.29 -5.82
CA ARG A 94 15.17 -11.55 -6.36
C ARG A 94 15.12 -12.35 -7.65
N GLU A 95 14.23 -13.34 -7.72
CA GLU A 95 14.09 -14.25 -8.86
C GLU A 95 13.36 -13.61 -10.04
N ASN A 96 12.25 -12.89 -9.79
CA ASN A 96 11.34 -12.40 -10.83
C ASN A 96 11.62 -10.95 -11.24
N HIS A 97 12.26 -10.16 -10.36
CA HIS A 97 12.55 -8.74 -10.59
C HIS A 97 13.99 -8.39 -10.16
N PRO A 98 15.02 -8.95 -10.80
CA PRO A 98 16.40 -8.67 -10.46
C PRO A 98 16.68 -7.16 -10.55
N GLY A 99 17.24 -6.59 -9.48
CA GLY A 99 17.52 -5.15 -9.37
C GLY A 99 16.36 -4.29 -8.85
N ALA A 100 15.21 -4.89 -8.51
CA ALA A 100 14.17 -4.19 -7.76
C ALA A 100 14.53 -4.09 -6.27
N GLU A 101 14.32 -2.91 -5.70
CA GLU A 101 14.44 -2.71 -4.25
C GLU A 101 13.20 -3.24 -3.53
N PRO A 102 13.36 -3.98 -2.42
CA PRO A 102 12.24 -4.48 -1.64
C PRO A 102 11.59 -3.35 -0.84
N VAL A 103 10.27 -3.42 -0.68
CA VAL A 103 9.57 -2.58 0.29
C VAL A 103 9.94 -2.97 1.72
N THR A 104 9.74 -2.05 2.66
CA THR A 104 9.87 -2.38 4.09
C THR A 104 8.84 -3.42 4.52
N MET A 105 9.20 -4.26 5.50
CA MET A 105 8.27 -5.24 6.08
C MET A 105 7.01 -4.58 6.65
N TYR A 106 7.13 -3.38 7.20
CA TYR A 106 5.99 -2.61 7.67
C TYR A 106 5.00 -2.32 6.54
N TYR A 107 5.49 -1.78 5.42
CA TYR A 107 4.64 -1.48 4.27
C TYR A 107 4.02 -2.75 3.67
N TYR A 108 4.79 -3.82 3.55
CA TYR A 108 4.29 -5.12 3.10
C TYR A 108 3.13 -5.62 3.98
N ARG A 109 3.29 -5.55 5.31
CA ARG A 109 2.24 -5.90 6.27
C ARG A 109 1.04 -4.96 6.19
N ASP A 110 1.25 -3.67 5.99
CA ASP A 110 0.18 -2.68 5.84
C ASP A 110 -0.68 -2.99 4.61
N VAL A 111 -0.04 -3.25 3.48
CA VAL A 111 -0.71 -3.68 2.24
C VAL A 111 -1.46 -5.00 2.45
N PHE A 112 -0.85 -5.98 3.12
CA PHE A 112 -1.52 -7.25 3.46
C PHE A 112 -2.82 -7.03 4.26
N ASN A 113 -2.80 -6.19 5.30
CA ASN A 113 -3.95 -6.00 6.16
C ASN A 113 -5.03 -5.07 5.57
N SER A 114 -4.64 -4.11 4.73
CA SER A 114 -5.56 -3.08 4.22
C SER A 114 -6.16 -3.42 2.86
N GLU A 115 -5.45 -4.16 2.01
CA GLU A 115 -5.88 -4.44 0.63
C GLU A 115 -6.34 -5.88 0.42
N PHE A 116 -6.05 -6.80 1.34
CA PHE A 116 -6.40 -8.22 1.23
C PHE A 116 -7.28 -8.68 2.39
N ASN A 117 -8.39 -9.36 2.07
CA ASN A 117 -9.24 -10.02 3.07
C ASN A 117 -8.77 -11.46 3.33
N ILE A 118 -7.50 -11.61 3.67
CA ILE A 118 -6.82 -12.90 3.88
C ILE A 118 -6.37 -13.03 5.34
N GLY A 119 -6.72 -14.14 6.00
CA GLY A 119 -6.21 -14.51 7.33
C GLY A 119 -5.13 -15.58 7.26
N PHE A 120 -4.40 -15.81 8.36
CA PHE A 120 -3.38 -16.87 8.43
C PHE A 120 -3.98 -18.25 8.71
N GLU A 121 -4.96 -18.34 9.60
CA GLU A 121 -5.61 -19.60 9.96
C GLU A 121 -7.12 -19.39 10.07
N PRO A 122 -7.93 -20.31 9.55
CA PRO A 122 -9.37 -20.29 9.81
C PRO A 122 -9.60 -20.46 11.32
N PRO A 123 -10.63 -19.82 11.89
CA PRO A 123 -11.01 -20.10 13.27
C PRO A 123 -11.26 -21.60 13.41
N GLY A 124 -10.70 -22.22 14.47
CA GLY A 124 -10.89 -23.63 14.81
C GLY A 124 -12.32 -23.99 15.27
N SER A 125 -13.32 -23.31 14.72
CA SER A 125 -14.73 -23.60 14.94
C SER A 125 -15.21 -24.60 13.89
N ASP A 126 -15.46 -25.80 14.39
CA ASP A 126 -16.27 -26.89 13.84
C ASP A 126 -15.77 -27.49 12.52
N THR A 127 -14.72 -28.31 12.58
CA THR A 127 -14.72 -29.50 11.71
C THR A 127 -16.01 -30.27 12.01
N CYS A 128 -16.76 -30.62 10.98
CA CYS A 128 -17.92 -31.48 11.17
C CYS A 128 -17.42 -32.90 11.41
N ASN A 129 -18.22 -33.71 12.13
CA ASN A 129 -17.94 -35.12 12.40
C ASN A 129 -17.56 -35.96 11.16
N PHE A 130 -17.84 -35.49 9.94
CA PHE A 130 -17.41 -36.12 8.69
C PHE A 130 -15.95 -35.78 8.35
N CYS A 131 -15.53 -34.52 8.45
CA CYS A 131 -14.16 -34.08 8.19
C CYS A 131 -13.17 -34.63 9.21
N ASP A 132 -13.57 -34.73 10.49
CA ASP A 132 -12.73 -35.38 11.52
C ASP A 132 -12.46 -36.85 11.18
N LYS A 133 -13.45 -37.56 10.65
CA LYS A 133 -13.31 -38.98 10.26
C LYS A 133 -12.40 -39.19 9.05
N THR A 134 -12.38 -38.23 8.12
CA THR A 134 -11.51 -38.31 6.93
C THR A 134 -10.05 -37.99 7.25
N ASP A 135 -9.79 -37.05 8.16
CA ASP A 135 -8.42 -36.71 8.57
C ASP A 135 -7.73 -37.84 9.37
N ILE A 136 -8.49 -38.56 10.19
CA ILE A 136 -8.01 -39.75 10.93
C ILE A 136 -7.63 -40.88 9.96
N SER A 137 -8.29 -41.01 8.81
CA SER A 137 -7.99 -42.07 7.84
C SER A 137 -6.71 -41.79 7.03
N ILE A 138 -6.33 -40.52 6.88
CA ILE A 138 -5.12 -40.10 6.15
C ILE A 138 -3.87 -40.19 7.06
N THR A 139 -4.05 -40.04 8.37
CA THR A 139 -2.94 -40.10 9.36
C THR A 139 -2.58 -41.51 9.82
N ASN A 140 -3.38 -42.53 9.47
CA ASN A 140 -3.12 -43.94 9.78
C ASN A 140 -2.58 -44.76 8.58
N LEU A 141 -2.03 -44.08 7.56
CA LEU A 141 -1.23 -44.65 6.48
C LEU A 141 0.22 -44.19 6.62
#